data_AF-A0A3C0IN31-F1
#
_entry.id   AF-A0A3C0IN31-F1
#
_cell.length_a   1.000
_cell.length_b   1.000
_cell.length_c   1.000
_cell.angle_alpha   90.00
_cell.angle_beta   90.00
_cell.angle_gamma   90.00
#
_symmetry.space_group_name_H-M   'P 1'
#
loop_
_entity.id
_entity.type
_entity.pdbx_description
1 polymer ?
#
loop_
_entity_poly.entity_id
_entity_poly.type
_entity_poly.pdbx_seq_one_letter_code
_entity_poly.pdbx_strand_id
1 'polypeptide(L)' 'MLSVLLEATHAGAAVLQHYFGGTFTVENKEGVNNLVTQADTESEAAIMAVIRKNYPDH' A
#
# COMPACT_ATOMS: atom_id res chain seq x y z
N MET A 1 -7.60 -16.42 -8.21
CA MET A 1 -7.00 -15.31 -8.99
C MET A 1 -7.79 -14.01 -8.81
N LEU A 2 -9.06 -13.89 -9.24
CA LEU A 2 -9.88 -12.70 -8.97
C LEU A 2 -10.07 -12.42 -7.47
N SER A 3 -10.24 -13.46 -6.65
CA SER A 3 -10.38 -13.34 -5.20
C SER A 3 -9.13 -12.76 -4.52
N VAL A 4 -7.93 -13.14 -4.97
CA VAL A 4 -6.66 -12.66 -4.40
C VAL A 4 -6.42 -11.19 -4.77
N LEU A 5 -6.73 -10.81 -6.02
CA LEU A 5 -6.65 -9.40 -6.42
C LEU A 5 -7.60 -8.53 -5.58
N LEU A 6 -8.84 -8.99 -5.37
CA LEU A 6 -9.81 -8.27 -4.55
C LEU A 6 -9.36 -8.16 -3.08
N GLU A 7 -8.81 -9.24 -2.52
CA GLU A 7 -8.22 -9.23 -1.17
C GLU A 7 -7.07 -8.22 -1.06
N ALA A 8 -6.15 -8.22 -2.03
CA ALA A 8 -5.02 -7.30 -2.06
C ALA A 8 -5.50 -5.84 -2.18
N THR A 9 -6.47 -5.57 -3.07
CA THR A 9 -7.07 -4.23 -3.22
C THR A 9 -7.72 -3.77 -1.91
N HIS A 10 -8.48 -4.64 -1.24
CA HIS A 10 -9.09 -4.29 0.05
C HIS A 10 -8.05 -4.08 1.15
N ALA A 11 -6.96 -4.85 1.18
CA ALA A 11 -5.89 -4.69 2.15
C ALA A 11 -5.20 -3.33 2.01
N GLY A 12 -4.84 -2.92 0.78
CA GLY A 12 -4.28 -1.60 0.53
C GLY A 12 -5.28 -0.48 0.85
N ALA A 13 -6.55 -0.64 0.46
CA ALA A 13 -7.59 0.35 0.73
C ALA A 13 -7.84 0.57 2.23
N ALA A 14 -7.75 -0.48 3.05
CA ALA A 14 -7.88 -0.36 4.51
C ALA A 14 -6.79 0.53 5.11
N VAL A 15 -5.55 0.46 4.60
CA VAL A 15 -4.45 1.34 5.02
C VAL A 15 -4.75 2.79 4.61
N LEU A 16 -5.17 3.03 3.38
CA LEU A 16 -5.51 4.38 2.93
C LEU A 16 -6.66 5.00 3.74
N GLN A 17 -7.67 4.19 4.08
CA GLN A 17 -8.77 4.62 4.94
C GLN A 17 -8.31 4.93 6.37
N HIS A 18 -7.33 4.20 6.90
CA HIS A 18 -6.76 4.48 8.23
C HIS A 18 -6.12 5.88 8.30
N TYR A 19 -5.42 6.30 7.24
CA TYR A 19 -4.78 7.60 7.17
C TYR A 19 -5.70 8.73 6.69
N PHE A 20 -6.89 8.42 6.18
CA PHE A 20 -7.82 9.41 5.64
C PHE A 20 -8.28 10.39 6.73
N GLY A 21 -8.00 11.68 6.54
CA GLY A 21 -8.29 12.72 7.54
C GLY A 21 -7.42 12.64 8.80
N GLY A 22 -6.42 11.75 8.83
CA GLY A 22 -5.46 11.60 9.90
C GLY A 22 -4.13 12.30 9.59
N THR A 23 -3.09 11.89 10.31
CA THR A 23 -1.72 12.38 10.15
C THR A 23 -0.83 11.29 9.60
N PHE A 24 0.10 11.65 8.73
CA PHE A 24 1.10 10.76 8.13
C PHE A 24 2.34 11.57 7.77
N THR A 25 3.47 10.88 7.58
CA THR A 25 4.68 11.52 7.07
C THR A 25 4.62 11.67 5.55
N VAL A 26 5.27 12.73 5.05
CA VAL A 26 5.51 12.96 3.64
C VAL A 26 7.02 13.02 3.45
N GLU A 27 7.51 12.24 2.50
CA GLU A 27 8.92 12.14 2.14
C GLU A 27 9.10 12.44 0.65
N ASN A 28 10.35 12.69 0.26
CA ASN A 28 10.76 12.87 -1.12
C ASN A 28 11.61 11.67 -1.55
N LYS A 29 11.29 11.08 -2.69
CA LYS A 29 12.19 10.16 -3.40
C LYS A 29 13.27 11.00 -4.13
N GLU A 30 13.42 10.84 -5.44
CA GLU A 30 14.37 11.65 -6.21
C GLU A 30 13.82 13.06 -6.49
N GLY A 31 14.43 14.07 -5.85
CA GLY A 31 14.10 15.47 -6.05
C GLY A 31 12.89 15.97 -5.24
N VAL A 32 12.74 17.30 -5.17
CA VAL A 32 11.76 17.97 -4.28
C VAL A 32 10.28 17.79 -4.67
N ASN A 33 10.01 17.28 -5.87
CA ASN A 33 8.64 17.12 -6.39
C ASN A 33 8.18 15.67 -6.48
N ASN A 34 9.00 14.71 -6.03
CA ASN A 34 8.68 13.28 -6.06
C ASN A 34 8.24 12.82 -4.67
N LEU A 35 7.01 13.19 -4.29
CA LEU A 35 6.49 12.91 -2.96
C LEU A 35 6.05 11.45 -2.82
N VAL A 36 6.27 10.90 -1.63
CA VAL A 36 5.71 9.63 -1.19
C VAL A 36 5.26 9.79 0.26
N THR A 37 4.13 9.19 0.61
CA THR A 37 3.59 9.24 1.97
C THR A 37 3.78 7.91 2.68
N GLN A 38 3.70 7.94 4.01
CA GLN A 38 3.63 6.72 4.82
C GLN A 38 2.50 5.79 4.35
N ALA A 39 1.34 6.36 3.98
CA ALA A 39 0.20 5.61 3.50
C ALA A 39 0.48 4.85 2.19
N ASP A 40 1.26 5.45 1.28
CA ASP A 40 1.70 4.79 0.04
C ASP A 40 2.58 3.57 0.36
N THR A 41 3.59 3.74 1.22
CA THR A 41 4.52 2.66 1.58
C THR A 41 3.83 1.51 2.31
N GLU A 42 2.96 1.83 3.28
CA GLU A 42 2.28 0.80 4.06
C GLU A 42 1.18 0.10 3.26
N SER A 43 0.48 0.81 2.36
CA SER A 43 -0.52 0.19 1.48
C SER A 43 0.13 -0.78 0.48
N GLU A 44 1.29 -0.42 -0.08
CA GLU A 44 2.10 -1.32 -0.93
C GLU A 44 2.52 -2.58 -0.15
N ALA A 45 3.02 -2.42 1.08
CA ALA A 45 3.40 -3.55 1.92
C ALA A 45 2.23 -4.51 2.19
N ALA A 46 1.03 -3.97 2.46
CA ALA A 46 -0.17 -4.77 2.68
C ALA A 46 -0.61 -5.54 1.42
N ILE A 47 -0.59 -4.88 0.26
CA ILE A 47 -0.87 -5.51 -1.04
C ILE A 47 0.13 -6.65 -1.32
N MET A 48 1.42 -6.38 -1.16
CA MET A 48 2.48 -7.35 -1.41
C MET A 48 2.41 -8.55 -0.46
N ALA A 49 2.01 -8.35 0.79
CA ALA A 49 1.81 -9.45 1.74
C ALA A 49 0.72 -10.42 1.27
N VAL A 50 -0.41 -9.91 0.76
CA VAL A 50 -1.48 -10.75 0.20
C VAL A 50 -1.02 -11.51 -1.03
N ILE A 51 -0.31 -10.84 -1.94
CA ILE A 51 0.22 -11.46 -3.16
C ILE A 51 1.21 -12.58 -2.80
N ARG A 52 2.23 -12.30 -2.00
CA ARG A 52 3.26 -13.28 -1.60
C ARG A 52 2.68 -14.48 -0.84
N LYS A 53 1.66 -14.27 -0.02
CA LYS A 53 0.96 -15.36 0.68
C LYS A 53 0.30 -16.35 -0.29
N ASN A 54 -0.24 -15.87 -1.40
CA ASN A 54 -0.99 -16.68 -2.36
C ASN A 54 -0.16 -17.12 -3.58
N TYR A 55 0.90 -16.37 -3.89
CA TYR A 55 1.82 -16.55 -5.01
C TYR A 55 3.26 -16.34 -4.50
N PRO A 56 3.84 -17.30 -3.77
CA PRO A 56 5.13 -17.14 -3.12
C PRO A 56 6.31 -16.94 -4.09
N ASP A 57 6.13 -17.30 -5.36
CA ASP A 57 7.14 -17.16 -6.43
C ASP A 57 7.00 -15.84 -7.24
N HIS A 58 6.09 -14.94 -6.84
CA HIS A 58 5.88 -13.61 -7.44
C HIS A 58 6.55 -12.48 -6.63
#